data_AF-A0A9D6EUK1-F1
#
_entry.id   AF-A0A9D6EUK1-F1
#
_cell.length_a   1.000
_cell.length_b   1.000
_cell.length_c   1.000
_cell.angle_alpha   90.00
_cell.angle_beta   90.00
_cell.angle_gamma   90.00
#
_symmetry.space_group_name_H-M   'P 1'
#
loop_
_entity.id
_entity.type
_entity.pdbx_description
1 polymer ?
#
loop_
_entity_poly.entity_id
_entity_poly.type
_entity_poly.pdbx_seq_one_letter_code
_entity_poly.pdbx_strand_id
1 'polypeptide(L)'
;MKLPLPSLHIGNVSFEKFKKYSRLAILLGILAVVIVATVFGGKMAAGMFARASTCPAKNVQAVQVGPNSTVISWASDENSQGRVEYGVDEANLTFSTLEGSAGKEHNVPLTLLTPNTVYYYQLVFGKSSSGGTSEIRCDSSGGICTKNCIAWTFTTSVAKPLKIDSLPTAIPTAIPTTVPTITKAITIPSVTIGPTVATSPTSTGGLSPFCQKVQENVGASSQNSATWPSVSQYDVDGNGIINGLDVIKCQQLGK
;
A
#
# COMPACT_ATOMS: atom_id res chain seq x y z
N MET A 1 -2.60 116.10 -3.37
CA MET A 1 -2.59 114.82 -4.12
C MET A 1 -2.75 113.71 -3.08
N LYS A 2 -3.93 113.08 -2.99
CA LYS A 2 -4.26 112.05 -1.99
C LYS A 2 -4.57 110.77 -2.77
N LEU A 3 -3.69 109.76 -2.72
CA LEU A 3 -3.93 108.46 -3.34
C LEU A 3 -4.86 107.62 -2.46
N PRO A 4 -5.86 106.90 -3.02
CA PRO A 4 -6.69 105.97 -2.25
C PRO A 4 -6.00 104.61 -2.11
N LEU A 5 -6.11 104.01 -0.93
CA LEU A 5 -5.70 102.62 -0.65
C LEU A 5 -6.77 101.63 -1.14
N PRO A 6 -6.39 100.46 -1.69
CA PRO A 6 -7.35 99.42 -2.08
C PRO A 6 -7.82 98.61 -0.85
N SER A 7 -9.12 98.34 -0.79
CA SER A 7 -9.72 97.46 0.22
C SER A 7 -9.54 95.99 -0.18
N LEU A 8 -8.97 95.18 0.72
CA LEU A 8 -8.79 93.74 0.52
C LEU A 8 -10.08 93.00 0.93
N HIS A 9 -10.74 92.34 -0.01
CA HIS A 9 -11.93 91.52 0.25
C HIS A 9 -11.50 90.06 0.45
N ILE A 10 -11.53 89.58 1.71
CA ILE A 10 -11.25 88.18 2.05
C ILE A 10 -12.54 87.38 1.84
N GLY A 11 -12.59 86.56 0.78
CA GLY A 11 -13.71 85.68 0.50
C GLY A 11 -13.84 84.58 1.57
N ASN A 12 -14.98 84.55 2.26
CA ASN A 12 -15.32 83.47 3.19
C ASN A 12 -15.52 82.16 2.41
N VAL A 13 -14.55 81.24 2.49
CA VAL A 13 -14.73 79.87 1.99
C VAL A 13 -15.75 79.18 2.88
N SER A 14 -16.91 78.84 2.31
CA SER A 14 -18.07 78.31 3.04
C SER A 14 -17.77 77.00 3.79
N PHE A 15 -17.83 77.08 5.12
CA PHE A 15 -17.61 76.02 6.12
C PHE A 15 -18.44 74.74 5.87
N GLU A 16 -19.59 74.86 5.21
CA GLU A 16 -20.49 73.75 4.89
C GLU A 16 -19.88 72.76 3.88
N LYS A 17 -19.10 73.26 2.91
CA LYS A 17 -18.38 72.39 1.96
C LYS A 17 -17.35 71.52 2.69
N PHE A 18 -16.61 72.12 3.63
CA PHE A 18 -15.58 71.44 4.41
C PHE A 18 -16.14 70.26 5.24
N LYS A 19 -17.33 70.44 5.84
CA LYS A 19 -18.02 69.40 6.62
C LYS A 19 -18.51 68.24 5.75
N LYS A 20 -18.96 68.50 4.52
CA LYS A 20 -19.39 67.47 3.54
C LYS A 20 -18.20 66.67 3.00
N TYR A 21 -17.09 67.34 2.67
CA TYR A 21 -15.87 66.66 2.22
C TYR A 21 -15.24 65.83 3.34
N SER A 22 -15.31 66.29 4.60
CA SER A 22 -14.87 65.51 5.76
C SER A 22 -15.67 64.22 5.94
N ARG A 23 -17.01 64.26 5.83
CA ARG A 23 -17.86 63.06 5.90
C ARG A 23 -17.58 62.07 4.77
N LEU A 24 -17.39 62.57 3.54
CA LEU A 24 -17.07 61.72 2.39
C LEU A 24 -15.69 61.06 2.52
N ALA A 25 -14.69 61.79 3.02
CA ALA A 25 -13.35 61.26 3.26
C ALA A 25 -13.33 60.16 4.33
N ILE A 26 -14.11 60.33 5.41
CA ILE A 26 -14.26 59.32 6.47
C ILE A 26 -14.90 58.05 5.91
N LEU A 27 -15.98 58.17 5.12
CA LEU A 27 -16.65 57.02 4.51
C LEU A 27 -15.74 56.25 3.54
N LEU A 28 -14.96 56.96 2.72
CA LEU A 28 -13.98 56.35 1.81
C LEU A 28 -12.84 55.66 2.58
N GLY A 29 -12.38 56.24 3.70
CA GLY A 29 -11.38 55.63 4.57
C GLY A 29 -11.88 54.33 5.20
N ILE A 30 -13.10 54.31 5.73
CA ILE A 30 -13.73 53.10 6.29
C ILE A 30 -13.87 52.03 5.20
N LEU A 31 -14.34 52.41 4.01
CA LEU A 31 -14.49 51.48 2.89
C LEU A 31 -13.14 50.87 2.47
N ALA A 32 -12.08 51.67 2.42
CA ALA A 32 -10.73 51.18 2.11
C ALA A 32 -10.22 50.18 3.17
N VAL A 33 -10.45 50.46 4.45
CA VAL A 33 -10.08 49.54 5.55
C VAL A 33 -10.85 48.22 5.46
N VAL A 34 -12.15 48.26 5.13
CA VAL A 34 -12.96 47.04 4.96
C VAL A 34 -12.51 46.22 3.75
N ILE A 35 -12.14 46.86 2.64
CA ILE A 35 -11.59 46.17 1.46
C ILE A 35 -10.25 45.52 1.80
N VAL A 36 -9.36 46.22 2.51
CA VAL A 36 -8.09 45.65 2.96
C VAL A 36 -8.33 44.48 3.90
N ALA A 37 -9.21 44.62 4.90
CA ALA A 37 -9.53 43.54 5.84
C ALA A 37 -10.14 42.31 5.15
N THR A 38 -10.99 42.48 4.13
CA THR A 38 -11.60 41.36 3.40
C THR A 38 -10.64 40.68 2.43
N VAL A 39 -9.79 41.43 1.74
CA VAL A 39 -8.75 40.86 0.86
C VAL A 39 -7.67 40.16 1.69
N PHE A 40 -7.22 40.78 2.77
CA PHE A 40 -6.17 40.22 3.64
C PHE A 40 -6.71 39.07 4.50
N GLY A 41 -7.90 39.23 5.09
CA GLY A 41 -8.59 38.19 5.84
C GLY A 41 -9.00 37.00 4.96
N GLY A 42 -9.43 37.25 3.72
CA GLY A 42 -9.75 36.21 2.74
C GLY A 42 -8.53 35.39 2.32
N LYS A 43 -7.37 36.02 2.15
CA LYS A 43 -6.11 35.31 1.86
C LYS A 43 -5.57 34.53 3.05
N MET A 44 -5.84 34.95 4.28
CA MET A 44 -5.48 34.20 5.49
C MET A 44 -6.44 33.03 5.75
N ALA A 45 -7.74 33.17 5.46
CA ALA A 45 -8.74 32.12 5.68
C ALA A 45 -8.58 30.92 4.72
N ALA A 46 -8.08 31.14 3.50
CA ALA A 46 -7.78 30.05 2.56
C ALA A 46 -6.75 29.04 3.09
N GLY A 47 -5.86 29.47 4.01
CA GLY A 47 -4.90 28.60 4.69
C GLY A 47 -5.47 27.85 5.91
N MET A 48 -6.69 28.17 6.36
CA MET A 48 -7.32 27.56 7.54
C MET A 48 -8.31 26.43 7.21
N PHE A 49 -8.60 26.19 5.93
CA PHE A 49 -9.28 24.97 5.52
C PHE A 49 -8.27 23.83 5.53
N ALA A 50 -8.03 23.25 6.71
CA ALA A 50 -7.40 21.95 6.80
C ALA A 50 -8.26 20.98 5.96
N ARG A 51 -7.81 20.63 4.75
CA ARG A 51 -8.38 19.50 4.04
C ARG A 51 -8.15 18.31 4.96
N ALA A 52 -9.21 17.68 5.46
CA ALA A 52 -9.07 16.37 6.06
C ALA A 52 -8.30 15.52 5.06
N SER A 53 -7.11 15.05 5.45
CA SER A 53 -6.29 14.23 4.59
C SER A 53 -6.95 12.85 4.55
N THR A 54 -7.72 12.60 3.50
CA THR A 54 -8.42 11.34 3.28
C THR A 54 -7.46 10.31 2.72
N CYS A 55 -7.68 9.04 3.05
CA CYS A 55 -6.94 7.95 2.42
C CYS A 55 -7.09 8.00 0.89
N PRO A 56 -6.01 7.78 0.10
CA PRO A 56 -6.12 7.65 -1.36
C PRO A 56 -6.95 6.44 -1.82
N ALA A 57 -6.96 5.37 -1.02
CA ALA A 57 -7.65 4.13 -1.32
C ALA A 57 -9.15 4.22 -1.01
N LYS A 58 -9.96 3.64 -1.90
CA LYS A 58 -11.41 3.49 -1.81
C LYS A 58 -11.78 2.06 -2.15
N ASN A 59 -12.95 1.62 -1.68
CA ASN A 59 -13.49 0.29 -1.96
C ASN A 59 -12.48 -0.83 -1.64
N VAL A 60 -11.77 -0.69 -0.52
CA VAL A 60 -10.74 -1.65 -0.08
C VAL A 60 -11.42 -2.96 0.29
N GLN A 61 -10.95 -4.06 -0.28
CA GLN A 61 -11.49 -5.39 -0.05
C GLN A 61 -10.47 -6.49 -0.28
N ALA A 62 -10.59 -7.57 0.50
CA ALA A 62 -9.93 -8.84 0.19
C ALA A 62 -10.84 -9.66 -0.74
N VAL A 63 -10.33 -10.03 -1.90
CA VAL A 63 -11.04 -10.82 -2.92
C VAL A 63 -10.27 -12.08 -3.25
N GLN A 64 -10.95 -13.08 -3.83
CA GLN A 64 -10.36 -14.38 -4.15
C GLN A 64 -9.66 -15.03 -2.95
N VAL A 65 -10.28 -14.87 -1.76
CA VAL A 65 -9.74 -15.40 -0.50
C VAL A 65 -9.75 -16.92 -0.55
N GLY A 66 -8.57 -17.50 -0.67
CA GLY A 66 -8.32 -18.92 -0.64
C GLY A 66 -7.65 -19.36 0.68
N PRO A 67 -7.18 -20.62 0.74
CA PRO A 67 -6.57 -21.14 1.97
C PRO A 67 -5.17 -20.59 2.20
N ASN A 68 -4.42 -20.29 1.14
CA ASN A 68 -3.02 -19.84 1.24
C ASN A 68 -2.75 -18.54 0.49
N SER A 69 -3.80 -17.89 -0.01
CA SER A 69 -3.67 -16.67 -0.79
C SER A 69 -4.92 -15.80 -0.73
N THR A 70 -4.75 -14.53 -0.99
CA THR A 70 -5.84 -13.59 -1.28
C THR A 70 -5.33 -12.52 -2.24
N VAL A 71 -6.22 -11.74 -2.84
CA VAL A 71 -5.86 -10.49 -3.51
C VAL A 71 -6.46 -9.35 -2.72
N ILE A 72 -5.65 -8.36 -2.34
CA ILE A 72 -6.15 -7.10 -1.79
C ILE A 72 -6.39 -6.15 -2.94
N SER A 73 -7.61 -5.66 -3.06
CA SER A 73 -8.07 -4.79 -4.14
C SER A 73 -8.57 -3.47 -3.58
N TRP A 74 -8.23 -2.38 -4.26
CA TRP A 74 -8.76 -1.04 -3.98
C TRP A 74 -8.74 -0.19 -5.25
N ALA A 75 -9.47 0.93 -5.22
CA ALA A 75 -9.43 1.96 -6.24
C ALA A 75 -8.86 3.27 -5.67
N SER A 76 -8.31 4.13 -6.52
CA SER A 76 -7.87 5.48 -6.15
C SER A 76 -8.22 6.51 -7.23
N ASP A 77 -8.40 7.78 -6.83
CA ASP A 77 -8.76 8.85 -7.78
C ASP A 77 -7.57 9.26 -8.67
N GLU A 78 -6.36 9.13 -8.14
CA GLU A 78 -5.11 9.55 -8.75
C GLU A 78 -4.18 8.36 -8.97
N ASN A 79 -3.35 8.43 -10.02
CA ASN A 79 -2.38 7.38 -10.29
C ASN A 79 -1.38 7.26 -9.13
N SER A 80 -1.41 6.13 -8.44
CA SER A 80 -0.60 5.87 -7.25
C SER A 80 -0.04 4.46 -7.26
N GLN A 81 0.95 4.19 -6.42
CA GLN A 81 1.44 2.83 -6.16
C GLN A 81 1.42 2.61 -4.66
N GLY A 82 0.76 1.54 -4.24
CA GLY A 82 0.65 1.18 -2.83
C GLY A 82 1.53 -0.02 -2.46
N ARG A 83 1.58 -0.31 -1.17
CA ARG A 83 1.93 -1.63 -0.65
C ARG A 83 0.90 -2.04 0.39
N VAL A 84 0.77 -3.33 0.60
CA VAL A 84 -0.05 -3.90 1.67
C VAL A 84 0.88 -4.34 2.79
N GLU A 85 0.71 -3.78 3.99
CA GLU A 85 1.29 -4.33 5.22
C GLU A 85 0.26 -5.27 5.86
N TYR A 86 0.66 -6.46 6.28
CA TYR A 86 -0.28 -7.46 6.83
C TYR A 86 0.35 -8.36 7.90
N GLY A 87 -0.48 -9.08 8.66
CA GLY A 87 -0.04 -9.93 9.77
C GLY A 87 -1.20 -10.65 10.44
N VAL A 88 -0.88 -11.57 11.35
CA VAL A 88 -1.89 -12.27 12.20
C VAL A 88 -2.07 -11.59 13.55
N ASP A 89 -1.21 -10.62 13.88
CA ASP A 89 -1.32 -9.73 15.03
C ASP A 89 -1.70 -8.33 14.52
N GLU A 90 -2.85 -7.82 14.94
CA GLU A 90 -3.36 -6.50 14.56
C GLU A 90 -2.40 -5.36 14.92
N ALA A 91 -1.70 -5.49 16.06
CA ALA A 91 -0.79 -4.47 16.55
C ALA A 91 0.57 -4.52 15.83
N ASN A 92 0.88 -5.61 15.13
CA ASN A 92 2.19 -5.83 14.53
C ASN A 92 2.09 -6.52 13.16
N LEU A 93 1.94 -5.69 12.11
CA LEU A 93 1.92 -6.13 10.71
C LEU A 93 3.35 -6.32 10.21
N THR A 94 3.86 -7.54 10.34
CA THR A 94 5.26 -7.90 10.05
C THR A 94 5.53 -8.24 8.59
N PHE A 95 4.48 -8.39 7.76
CA PHE A 95 4.60 -8.64 6.33
C PHE A 95 4.33 -7.40 5.50
N SER A 96 4.93 -7.35 4.31
CA SER A 96 4.66 -6.31 3.33
C SER A 96 4.76 -6.86 1.90
N THR A 97 3.82 -6.48 1.04
CA THR A 97 3.87 -6.77 -0.40
C THR A 97 3.65 -5.48 -1.18
N LEU A 98 4.64 -5.12 -2.02
CA LEU A 98 4.57 -3.96 -2.90
C LEU A 98 3.69 -4.27 -4.11
N GLU A 99 2.86 -3.31 -4.51
CA GLU A 99 2.11 -3.39 -5.76
C GLU A 99 3.04 -3.41 -6.98
N GLY A 100 2.79 -4.29 -7.95
CA GLY A 100 3.67 -4.46 -9.11
C GLY A 100 3.78 -3.23 -10.03
N SER A 101 2.74 -2.38 -10.09
CA SER A 101 2.71 -1.19 -10.95
C SER A 101 1.82 -0.10 -10.38
N ALA A 102 2.15 1.16 -10.67
CA ALA A 102 1.26 2.28 -10.35
C ALA A 102 0.01 2.29 -11.23
N GLY A 103 -1.14 2.65 -10.66
CA GLY A 103 -2.43 2.68 -11.33
C GLY A 103 -3.48 3.44 -10.54
N LYS A 104 -4.74 3.32 -11.00
CA LYS A 104 -5.94 3.74 -10.26
C LYS A 104 -6.77 2.56 -9.77
N GLU A 105 -6.59 1.41 -10.39
CA GLU A 105 -7.16 0.13 -10.01
C GLU A 105 -6.03 -0.75 -9.55
N HIS A 106 -6.15 -1.27 -8.34
CA HIS A 106 -5.02 -1.88 -7.64
C HIS A 106 -5.36 -3.31 -7.24
N ASN A 107 -4.38 -4.20 -7.41
CA ASN A 107 -4.51 -5.62 -7.08
C ASN A 107 -3.17 -6.15 -6.57
N VAL A 108 -3.12 -6.46 -5.28
CA VAL A 108 -1.91 -6.98 -4.63
C VAL A 108 -2.15 -8.43 -4.18
N PRO A 109 -1.54 -9.42 -4.84
CA PRO A 109 -1.65 -10.81 -4.42
C PRO A 109 -0.82 -11.03 -3.16
N LEU A 110 -1.45 -11.56 -2.12
CA LEU A 110 -0.81 -12.09 -0.92
C LEU A 110 -0.79 -13.62 -1.04
N THR A 111 0.37 -14.23 -0.82
CA THR A 111 0.60 -15.67 -0.95
C THR A 111 1.25 -16.22 0.31
N LEU A 112 1.40 -17.55 0.40
CA LEU A 112 2.03 -18.23 1.53
C LEU A 112 1.32 -17.95 2.87
N LEU A 113 -0.01 -17.76 2.82
CA LEU A 113 -0.84 -17.55 4.00
C LEU A 113 -1.17 -18.88 4.68
N THR A 114 -1.44 -18.85 5.98
CA THR A 114 -1.95 -20.01 6.72
C THR A 114 -3.45 -20.18 6.47
N PRO A 115 -3.95 -21.39 6.20
CA PRO A 115 -5.39 -21.65 6.09
C PRO A 115 -6.14 -21.42 7.39
N ASN A 116 -7.44 -21.12 7.30
CA ASN A 116 -8.31 -20.91 8.47
C ASN A 116 -7.74 -19.90 9.50
N THR A 117 -7.15 -18.81 9.02
CA THR A 117 -6.42 -17.83 9.84
C THR A 117 -6.92 -16.42 9.54
N VAL A 118 -7.14 -15.64 10.61
CA VAL A 118 -7.49 -14.22 10.49
C VAL A 118 -6.22 -13.43 10.24
N TYR A 119 -6.25 -12.61 9.20
CA TYR A 119 -5.21 -11.66 8.86
C TYR A 119 -5.73 -10.24 8.96
N TYR A 120 -4.88 -9.37 9.50
CA TYR A 120 -5.04 -7.93 9.57
C TYR A 120 -4.18 -7.29 8.49
N TYR A 121 -4.64 -6.20 7.89
CA TYR A 121 -3.87 -5.47 6.89
C TYR A 121 -4.14 -3.98 6.86
N GLN A 122 -3.15 -3.23 6.38
CA GLN A 122 -3.18 -1.80 6.12
C GLN A 122 -2.58 -1.49 4.74
N LEU A 123 -3.00 -0.38 4.15
CA LEU A 123 -2.44 0.09 2.88
C LEU A 123 -1.48 1.23 3.15
N VAL A 124 -0.30 1.19 2.54
CA VAL A 124 0.72 2.23 2.69
C VAL A 124 1.08 2.82 1.34
N PHE A 125 1.09 4.15 1.28
CA PHE A 125 1.40 4.91 0.08
C PHE A 125 2.60 5.82 0.31
N GLY A 126 3.45 5.95 -0.72
CA GLY A 126 4.50 6.97 -0.72
C GLY A 126 3.91 8.36 -0.96
N LYS A 127 4.31 9.34 -0.15
CA LYS A 127 4.00 10.75 -0.34
C LYS A 127 5.31 11.52 -0.51
N SER A 128 5.48 12.13 -1.69
CA SER A 128 6.53 13.13 -1.88
C SER A 128 6.09 14.46 -1.30
N SER A 129 6.94 15.09 -0.49
CA SER A 129 6.74 16.42 0.08
C SER A 129 8.00 17.26 -0.10
N SER A 130 7.90 18.60 -0.03
CA SER A 130 9.03 19.51 -0.23
C SER A 130 10.17 19.34 0.79
N GLY A 131 9.97 18.55 1.86
CA GLY A 131 10.97 18.18 2.86
C GLY A 131 11.42 16.72 2.82
N GLY A 132 10.98 15.91 1.85
CA GLY A 132 11.35 14.49 1.71
C GLY A 132 10.17 13.57 1.38
N THR A 133 10.45 12.27 1.27
CA THR A 133 9.44 11.20 1.15
C THR A 133 8.92 10.81 2.53
N SER A 134 7.60 10.82 2.67
CA SER A 134 6.86 10.36 3.85
C SER A 134 5.91 9.24 3.45
N GLU A 135 5.49 8.42 4.41
CA GLU A 135 4.52 7.35 4.16
C GLU A 135 3.16 7.74 4.74
N ILE A 136 2.11 7.44 3.98
CA ILE A 136 0.72 7.55 4.44
C ILE A 136 0.22 6.13 4.68
N ARG A 137 -0.22 5.85 5.91
CA ARG A 137 -0.95 4.62 6.23
C ARG A 137 -2.44 4.90 6.19
N CYS A 138 -3.16 4.07 5.45
CA CYS A 138 -4.60 4.05 5.47
C CYS A 138 -5.10 2.90 6.33
N ASP A 139 -6.25 3.12 6.94
CA ASP A 139 -6.93 2.12 7.76
C ASP A 139 -8.41 1.99 7.37
N SER A 140 -9.11 1.04 7.98
CA SER A 140 -10.48 0.68 7.64
C SER A 140 -11.52 1.76 7.91
N SER A 141 -11.16 2.84 8.61
CA SER A 141 -12.03 4.01 8.75
C SER A 141 -12.13 4.85 7.47
N GLY A 142 -11.28 4.58 6.47
CA GLY A 142 -11.11 5.41 5.27
C GLY A 142 -10.25 6.66 5.49
N GLY A 143 -9.70 6.82 6.69
CA GLY A 143 -8.79 7.90 7.07
C GLY A 143 -7.32 7.53 6.93
N ILE A 144 -6.46 8.53 7.17
CA ILE A 144 -5.03 8.31 7.37
C ILE A 144 -4.80 7.97 8.85
N CYS A 145 -4.19 6.82 9.11
CA CYS A 145 -3.78 6.46 10.45
C CYS A 145 -2.41 7.07 10.81
N THR A 146 -2.35 7.71 11.97
CA THR A 146 -1.08 8.17 12.59
C THR A 146 -0.80 7.48 13.92
N LYS A 147 -1.82 6.92 14.59
CA LYS A 147 -1.74 6.17 15.84
C LYS A 147 -3.01 5.34 16.03
N ASN A 148 -2.90 4.15 16.64
CA ASN A 148 -4.03 3.24 16.93
C ASN A 148 -4.88 2.92 15.69
N CYS A 149 -4.22 2.43 14.65
CA CYS A 149 -4.87 2.13 13.36
C CYS A 149 -5.92 1.04 13.49
N ILE A 150 -7.02 1.17 12.76
CA ILE A 150 -8.04 0.12 12.67
C ILE A 150 -7.78 -0.71 11.42
N ALA A 151 -7.12 -1.86 11.56
CA ALA A 151 -6.78 -2.67 10.40
C ALA A 151 -8.03 -3.20 9.68
N TRP A 152 -7.94 -3.38 8.36
CA TRP A 152 -8.89 -4.26 7.69
C TRP A 152 -8.57 -5.71 8.03
N THR A 153 -9.57 -6.59 7.89
CA THR A 153 -9.40 -8.01 8.18
C THR A 153 -9.92 -8.89 7.06
N PHE A 154 -9.32 -10.06 6.89
CA PHE A 154 -9.90 -11.17 6.15
C PHE A 154 -9.53 -12.50 6.82
N THR A 155 -10.30 -13.55 6.56
CA THR A 155 -10.02 -14.89 7.09
C THR A 155 -9.79 -15.83 5.92
N THR A 156 -8.61 -16.44 5.86
CA THR A 156 -8.32 -17.46 4.84
C THR A 156 -9.28 -18.62 4.96
N SER A 157 -9.64 -19.23 3.82
CA SER A 157 -10.51 -20.39 3.84
C SER A 157 -9.79 -21.59 4.46
N VAL A 158 -10.55 -22.60 4.87
CA VAL A 158 -9.96 -23.88 5.28
C VAL A 158 -9.27 -24.53 4.08
N ALA A 159 -8.10 -25.13 4.29
CA ALA A 159 -7.47 -25.93 3.25
C ALA A 159 -8.37 -27.12 2.93
N LYS A 160 -8.67 -27.31 1.63
CA LYS A 160 -9.35 -28.52 1.20
C LYS A 160 -8.43 -29.70 1.57
N PRO A 161 -8.89 -30.69 2.37
CA PRO A 161 -8.07 -31.85 2.63
C PRO A 161 -7.73 -32.50 1.29
N LEU A 162 -6.45 -32.77 1.07
CA LEU A 162 -6.04 -33.59 -0.05
C LEU A 162 -6.72 -34.94 0.17
N LYS A 163 -7.75 -35.23 -0.63
CA LYS A 163 -8.20 -36.61 -0.78
C LYS A 163 -7.02 -37.34 -1.40
N ILE A 164 -6.32 -38.12 -0.58
CA ILE A 164 -5.51 -39.22 -1.07
C ILE A 164 -6.52 -40.27 -1.54
N ASP A 165 -7.18 -40.01 -2.67
CA ASP A 165 -7.87 -41.07 -3.39
C ASP A 165 -6.75 -42.05 -3.73
N SER A 166 -6.77 -43.18 -3.02
CA SER A 166 -5.85 -44.32 -3.11
C SER A 166 -4.85 -44.18 -4.25
N LEU A 167 -3.66 -43.67 -3.94
CA LEU A 167 -2.51 -43.75 -4.83
C LEU A 167 -2.44 -45.23 -5.26
N PRO A 168 -2.52 -45.58 -6.56
CA PRO A 168 -2.41 -46.97 -6.95
C PRO A 168 -1.11 -47.48 -6.35
N THR A 169 -1.22 -48.51 -5.50
CA THR A 169 -0.07 -49.27 -5.05
C THR A 169 0.49 -49.90 -6.32
N ALA A 170 1.41 -49.18 -6.99
CA ALA A 170 2.23 -49.76 -8.01
C ALA A 170 3.08 -50.79 -7.30
N ILE A 171 2.61 -52.04 -7.29
CA ILE A 171 3.48 -53.20 -7.11
C ILE A 171 4.63 -52.96 -8.08
N PRO A 172 5.91 -53.00 -7.64
CA PRO A 172 7.02 -52.94 -8.56
C PRO A 172 6.95 -54.18 -9.45
N THR A 173 6.27 -54.06 -10.58
CA THR A 173 6.36 -55.03 -11.66
C THR A 173 7.81 -54.97 -12.14
N ALA A 174 8.53 -56.08 -11.95
CA ALA A 174 9.90 -56.22 -12.40
C ALA A 174 10.00 -55.74 -13.86
N ILE A 175 10.81 -54.71 -14.08
CA ILE A 175 11.12 -54.22 -15.41
C ILE A 175 11.89 -55.35 -16.11
N PRO A 176 11.41 -55.93 -17.23
CA PRO A 176 12.25 -56.81 -18.01
C PRO A 176 13.36 -55.97 -18.64
N THR A 177 14.59 -56.20 -18.19
CA THR A 177 15.81 -55.62 -18.75
C THR A 177 16.06 -56.22 -20.13
N THR A 178 15.39 -55.73 -21.17
CA THR A 178 15.84 -55.93 -22.54
C THR A 178 16.62 -54.70 -22.97
N VAL A 179 17.95 -54.80 -22.88
CA VAL A 179 18.89 -53.84 -23.47
C VAL A 179 18.71 -53.85 -24.99
N PRO A 180 18.31 -52.74 -25.64
CA PRO A 180 18.42 -52.65 -27.08
C PRO A 180 19.87 -52.35 -27.47
N THR A 181 20.51 -53.28 -28.18
CA THR A 181 21.78 -53.05 -28.88
C THR A 181 21.53 -52.06 -30.01
N ILE A 182 21.98 -50.82 -29.85
CA ILE A 182 21.90 -49.78 -30.88
C ILE A 182 23.11 -49.95 -31.81
N THR A 183 22.95 -50.74 -32.89
CA THR A 183 23.89 -50.71 -34.01
C THR A 183 23.26 -49.88 -35.12
N LYS A 184 23.76 -48.64 -35.29
CA LYS A 184 23.85 -47.87 -36.55
C LYS A 184 23.67 -46.37 -36.28
N ALA A 185 24.76 -45.63 -36.45
CA ALA A 185 24.79 -44.17 -36.41
C ALA A 185 23.99 -43.60 -37.59
N ILE A 186 22.96 -42.81 -37.28
CA ILE A 186 22.30 -41.91 -38.23
C ILE A 186 22.74 -40.50 -37.86
N THR A 187 23.46 -39.87 -38.78
CA THR A 187 23.82 -38.45 -38.73
C THR A 187 22.56 -37.63 -39.04
N ILE A 188 22.07 -36.85 -38.07
CA ILE A 188 20.96 -35.90 -38.26
C ILE A 188 21.56 -34.48 -38.13
N PRO A 189 21.26 -33.54 -39.03
CA PRO A 189 21.79 -32.18 -38.97
C PRO A 189 21.20 -31.40 -37.78
N SER A 190 22.08 -30.67 -37.10
CA SER A 190 21.80 -29.81 -35.96
C SER A 190 20.79 -28.71 -36.32
N VAL A 191 19.60 -28.77 -35.74
CA VAL A 191 18.66 -27.63 -35.71
C VAL A 191 18.94 -26.83 -34.44
N THR A 192 19.52 -25.64 -34.62
CA THR A 192 19.70 -24.66 -33.54
C THR A 192 18.35 -24.06 -33.18
N ILE A 193 17.78 -24.47 -32.04
CA ILE A 193 16.66 -23.78 -31.42
C ILE A 193 17.25 -22.84 -30.35
N GLY A 194 17.07 -21.54 -30.55
CA GLY A 194 17.45 -20.49 -29.59
C GLY A 194 16.65 -20.60 -28.28
N PRO A 195 17.12 -19.96 -27.20
CA PRO A 195 16.53 -20.14 -25.87
C PRO A 195 15.08 -19.63 -25.84
N THR A 196 14.13 -20.56 -25.67
CA THR A 196 12.75 -20.24 -25.31
C THR A 196 12.74 -19.69 -23.89
N VAL A 197 12.55 -18.38 -23.79
CA VAL A 197 12.28 -17.65 -22.55
C VAL A 197 10.92 -18.10 -22.02
N ALA A 198 10.92 -18.92 -20.97
CA ALA A 198 9.75 -19.14 -20.14
C ALA A 198 9.59 -17.95 -19.18
N THR A 199 8.72 -16.99 -19.50
CA THR A 199 8.30 -15.94 -18.58
C THR A 199 7.31 -16.51 -17.57
N SER A 200 7.83 -17.04 -16.46
CA SER A 200 7.13 -17.03 -15.17
C SER A 200 7.50 -15.74 -14.43
N PRO A 201 6.58 -15.02 -13.77
CA PRO A 201 6.94 -13.84 -13.03
C PRO A 201 7.63 -14.22 -11.70
N THR A 202 8.88 -13.79 -11.59
CA THR A 202 9.49 -13.15 -10.40
C THR A 202 9.92 -14.02 -9.19
N SER A 203 11.25 -14.17 -9.09
CA SER A 203 12.08 -14.18 -7.86
C SER A 203 12.01 -15.38 -6.90
N THR A 204 12.65 -16.49 -7.27
CA THR A 204 13.07 -17.55 -6.33
C THR A 204 14.59 -17.51 -6.01
N GLY A 205 15.32 -16.49 -6.44
CA GLY A 205 16.76 -16.39 -6.22
C GLY A 205 17.10 -15.60 -4.95
N GLY A 206 17.15 -16.25 -3.78
CA GLY A 206 17.63 -15.58 -2.56
C GLY A 206 17.43 -16.31 -1.22
N LEU A 207 16.72 -17.44 -1.20
CA LEU A 207 16.52 -18.23 0.02
C LEU A 207 17.65 -19.26 0.19
N SER A 208 18.17 -19.38 1.41
CA SER A 208 19.05 -20.49 1.78
C SER A 208 18.31 -21.84 1.68
N PRO A 209 19.02 -22.97 1.65
CA PRO A 209 18.39 -24.30 1.63
C PRO A 209 17.43 -24.53 2.80
N PHE A 210 17.74 -24.00 3.99
CA PHE A 210 16.83 -24.10 5.14
C PHE A 210 15.60 -23.23 4.92
N CYS A 211 15.73 -21.98 4.47
CA CYS A 211 14.56 -21.12 4.24
C CYS A 211 13.69 -21.59 3.07
N GLN A 212 14.26 -22.30 2.09
CA GLN A 212 13.48 -23.00 1.07
C GLN A 212 12.62 -24.10 1.69
N LYS A 213 13.18 -24.89 2.61
CA LYS A 213 12.41 -25.92 3.33
C LYS A 213 11.34 -25.30 4.23
N VAL A 214 11.61 -24.16 4.86
CA VAL A 214 10.58 -23.42 5.59
C VAL A 214 9.45 -23.02 4.64
N GLN A 215 9.77 -22.46 3.47
CA GLN A 215 8.77 -22.08 2.46
C GLN A 215 7.96 -23.27 1.94
N GLU A 216 8.60 -24.42 1.73
CA GLU A 216 7.94 -25.65 1.26
C GLU A 216 6.93 -26.23 2.28
N ASN A 217 7.14 -25.95 3.58
CA ASN A 217 6.29 -26.47 4.66
C ASN A 217 5.25 -25.44 5.18
N VAL A 218 5.12 -24.29 4.51
CA VAL A 218 4.09 -23.29 4.83
C VAL A 218 2.69 -23.91 4.81
N GLY A 219 1.92 -23.63 5.86
CA GLY A 219 0.57 -24.17 6.08
C GLY A 219 0.54 -25.40 7.00
N ALA A 220 1.69 -25.98 7.35
CA ALA A 220 1.76 -26.99 8.40
C ALA A 220 1.57 -26.36 9.79
N SER A 221 0.89 -27.07 10.69
CA SER A 221 0.58 -26.59 12.04
C SER A 221 0.53 -27.76 13.02
N SER A 222 0.85 -27.47 14.28
CA SER A 222 0.67 -28.35 15.43
C SER A 222 -0.76 -28.89 15.58
N GLN A 223 -1.75 -28.16 15.07
CA GLN A 223 -3.15 -28.60 15.05
C GLN A 223 -3.42 -29.66 13.95
N ASN A 224 -2.61 -29.70 12.89
CA ASN A 224 -2.65 -30.71 11.83
C ASN A 224 -1.55 -31.77 12.11
N SER A 225 -1.75 -32.55 13.17
CA SER A 225 -0.68 -33.28 13.88
C SER A 225 0.05 -34.38 13.10
N ALA A 226 -0.50 -34.87 11.98
CA ALA A 226 0.04 -36.04 11.28
C ALA A 226 1.44 -35.79 10.67
N THR A 227 1.72 -34.55 10.24
CA THR A 227 3.02 -34.17 9.66
C THR A 227 3.83 -33.26 10.58
N TRP A 228 3.22 -32.75 11.66
CA TRP A 228 3.87 -31.75 12.52
C TRP A 228 5.22 -32.21 13.10
N PRO A 229 5.38 -33.44 13.63
CA PRO A 229 6.65 -33.87 14.20
C PRO A 229 7.83 -33.87 13.21
N SER A 230 7.58 -34.03 11.90
CA SER A 230 8.64 -34.03 10.88
C SER A 230 9.00 -32.64 10.37
N VAL A 231 8.10 -31.66 10.55
CA VAL A 231 8.26 -30.30 10.00
C VAL A 231 8.43 -29.22 11.06
N SER A 232 8.13 -29.49 12.34
CA SER A 232 8.19 -28.48 13.42
C SER A 232 9.55 -27.80 13.58
N GLN A 233 10.63 -28.39 13.06
CA GLN A 233 11.95 -27.75 12.99
C GLN A 233 12.00 -26.50 12.08
N TYR A 234 11.03 -26.36 11.19
CA TYR A 234 10.87 -25.24 10.27
C TYR A 234 9.92 -24.16 10.80
N ASP A 235 9.36 -24.35 12.00
CA ASP A 235 8.69 -23.30 12.78
C ASP A 235 9.77 -22.49 13.50
N VAL A 236 10.21 -21.42 12.84
CA VAL A 236 11.36 -20.60 13.24
C VAL A 236 10.97 -19.64 14.36
N ASP A 237 9.69 -19.30 14.49
CA ASP A 237 9.19 -18.47 15.58
C ASP A 237 8.57 -19.21 16.76
N GLY A 238 8.32 -20.52 16.62
CA GLY A 238 7.84 -21.40 17.67
C GLY A 238 6.37 -21.20 18.00
N ASN A 239 5.59 -20.57 17.11
CA ASN A 239 4.18 -20.28 17.34
C ASN A 239 3.26 -21.50 17.08
N GLY A 240 3.82 -22.63 16.65
CA GLY A 240 3.10 -23.87 16.36
C GLY A 240 2.52 -23.93 14.94
N ILE A 241 2.93 -23.05 14.03
CA ILE A 241 2.46 -22.91 12.64
C ILE A 241 3.62 -22.45 11.76
N ILE A 242 3.86 -23.14 10.64
CA ILE A 242 4.81 -22.69 9.64
C ILE A 242 4.09 -21.78 8.65
N ASN A 243 4.50 -20.53 8.54
CA ASN A 243 3.91 -19.54 7.66
C ASN A 243 4.99 -18.63 7.04
N GLY A 244 4.58 -17.58 6.32
CA GLY A 244 5.53 -16.64 5.73
C GLY A 244 6.50 -15.99 6.74
N LEU A 245 6.13 -15.89 8.02
CA LEU A 245 6.97 -15.29 9.08
C LEU A 245 8.20 -16.15 9.30
N ASP A 246 8.03 -17.47 9.26
CA ASP A 246 9.14 -18.38 9.37
C ASP A 246 10.10 -18.22 8.20
N VAL A 247 9.58 -18.00 6.98
CA VAL A 247 10.41 -17.77 5.78
C VAL A 247 11.23 -16.49 5.94
N ILE A 248 10.60 -15.39 6.37
CA ILE A 248 11.28 -14.10 6.58
C ILE A 248 12.25 -14.18 7.76
N LYS A 249 11.84 -14.74 8.90
CA LYS A 249 12.65 -14.87 10.10
C LYS A 249 13.84 -15.78 9.83
N CYS A 250 13.65 -16.84 9.06
CA CYS A 250 14.74 -17.68 8.57
C CYS A 250 15.79 -16.86 7.80
N GLN A 251 15.35 -16.03 6.84
CA GLN A 251 16.25 -15.17 6.06
C GLN A 251 16.98 -14.15 6.95
N GLN A 252 16.27 -13.52 7.88
CA GLN A 252 16.83 -12.53 8.80
C GLN A 252 17.88 -13.14 9.74
N LEU A 253 17.68 -14.39 10.15
CA LEU A 253 18.64 -15.14 10.97
C LEU A 253 19.82 -15.68 10.16
N GLY A 254 19.82 -15.53 8.83
CA GLY A 254 20.87 -16.05 7.96
C GLY A 254 21.05 -17.57 8.03
N LYS A 255 19.97 -18.28 8.37
CA LYS A 255 19.97 -19.75 8.41
C LYS A 255 20.06 -20.38 7.04
#